data_AF-A0A7S0W4J2-F1
#
_entry.id   AF-A0A7S0W4J2-F1
#
_cell.length_a   1.000
_cell.length_b   1.000
_cell.length_c   1.000
_cell.angle_alpha   90.00
_cell.angle_beta   90.00
_cell.angle_gamma   90.00
#
_symmetry.space_group_name_H-M   'P 1'
#
loop_
_entity.id
_entity.type
_entity.pdbx_description
1 polymer ?
#
loop_
_entity_poly.entity_id
_entity_poly.type
_entity_poly.pdbx_seq_one_letter_code
_entity_poly.pdbx_strand_id
1 'polypeptide(L)'
;DDDGHMEYVTACSNLRAANYGIPPADQHQTKLIAGKIIPAIATTTSLVTGLVCLELYKLAQGKGMDQHKNGFVNLALPFFGFSEPIPAPVRKYKDHEWTLWSFFDIDGQAMTLAQFLQHFQDEYDLEVTMVSCGVAMIHSSFGAVSQEKMKMTMKDLAEKVAKIAIGEKR
;
A
#
# COMPACT_ATOMS: atom_id res chain seq x y z
N ASP A 1 -17.69 -27.42 12.18
CA ASP A 1 -17.49 -28.33 11.05
C ASP A 1 -18.77 -29.15 10.79
N ASP A 2 -19.94 -28.50 10.74
CA ASP A 2 -21.23 -29.18 10.48
C ASP A 2 -21.82 -28.81 9.10
N ASP A 3 -21.16 -27.89 8.39
CA ASP A 3 -21.50 -27.54 7.01
C ASP A 3 -20.59 -28.35 6.10
N GLY A 4 -21.11 -29.40 5.45
CA GLY A 4 -20.39 -30.36 4.60
C GLY A 4 -19.60 -29.80 3.41
N HIS A 5 -19.33 -28.50 3.38
CA HIS A 5 -18.48 -27.81 2.41
C HIS A 5 -17.10 -28.46 2.28
N MET A 6 -16.43 -28.77 3.39
CA MET A 6 -15.10 -29.36 3.34
C MET A 6 -15.14 -30.81 2.86
N GLU A 7 -16.20 -31.55 3.18
CA GLU A 7 -16.41 -32.90 2.69
C GLU A 7 -16.63 -32.91 1.17
N TYR A 8 -17.46 -31.98 0.67
CA TYR A 8 -17.68 -31.81 -0.76
C TYR A 8 -16.39 -31.47 -1.51
N VAL A 9 -15.62 -30.49 -1.03
CA VAL A 9 -14.35 -30.10 -1.68
C VAL A 9 -13.35 -31.26 -1.66
N THR A 10 -13.23 -31.96 -0.53
CA THR A 10 -12.32 -33.11 -0.39
C THR A 10 -12.71 -34.26 -1.32
N ALA A 11 -13.99 -34.63 -1.35
CA ALA A 11 -14.50 -35.70 -2.21
C ALA A 11 -14.34 -35.34 -3.70
N CYS A 12 -14.72 -34.14 -4.10
CA CYS A 12 -14.59 -33.67 -5.48
C CYS A 12 -13.12 -33.63 -5.94
N SER A 13 -12.23 -33.11 -5.09
CA SER A 13 -10.78 -33.08 -5.35
C SER A 13 -10.21 -34.49 -5.51
N ASN A 14 -10.56 -35.42 -4.61
CA ASN A 14 -10.05 -36.79 -4.63
C ASN A 14 -10.59 -37.61 -5.81
N LEU A 15 -11.85 -37.41 -6.22
CA LEU A 15 -12.40 -38.01 -7.44
C LEU A 15 -11.64 -37.54 -8.69
N ARG A 16 -11.32 -36.24 -8.76
CA ARG A 16 -10.50 -35.71 -9.84
C ARG A 16 -9.07 -36.25 -9.78
N ALA A 17 -8.47 -36.33 -8.60
CA ALA A 17 -7.12 -36.85 -8.41
C ALA A 17 -6.99 -38.30 -8.89
N ALA A 18 -8.00 -39.14 -8.61
CA ALA A 18 -8.06 -40.52 -9.08
C ALA A 18 -8.02 -40.63 -10.62
N ASN A 19 -8.70 -39.73 -11.34
CA ASN A 19 -8.69 -39.72 -12.81
C ASN A 19 -7.29 -39.46 -13.42
N TYR A 20 -6.41 -38.77 -12.69
CA TYR A 20 -5.07 -38.39 -13.16
C TYR A 20 -3.95 -39.17 -12.45
N GLY A 21 -4.27 -40.19 -11.65
CA GLY A 21 -3.28 -40.94 -10.87
C GLY A 21 -2.57 -40.12 -9.78
N ILE A 22 -3.21 -39.03 -9.31
CA ILE A 22 -2.69 -38.18 -8.23
C ILE A 22 -3.11 -38.79 -6.89
N PRO A 23 -2.23 -38.85 -5.86
CA PRO A 23 -2.59 -39.33 -4.54
C PRO A 23 -3.73 -38.50 -3.91
N PRO A 24 -4.73 -39.14 -3.28
CA PRO A 24 -5.80 -38.43 -2.58
C PRO A 24 -5.25 -37.70 -1.34
N ALA A 25 -5.88 -36.58 -0.99
CA ALA A 25 -5.57 -35.81 0.21
C ALA A 25 -6.65 -36.02 1.28
N ASP A 26 -6.27 -35.92 2.56
CA ASP A 26 -7.23 -35.97 3.66
C ASP A 26 -7.98 -34.62 3.81
N GLN A 27 -9.04 -34.62 4.63
CA GLN A 27 -9.81 -33.39 4.85
C GLN A 27 -8.97 -32.28 5.50
N HIS A 28 -7.99 -32.62 6.33
CA HIS A 28 -7.15 -31.65 7.02
C HIS A 28 -6.21 -30.91 6.05
N GLN A 29 -5.51 -31.63 5.18
CA GLN A 29 -4.69 -31.08 4.10
C GLN A 29 -5.55 -30.29 3.11
N THR A 30 -6.73 -30.81 2.77
CA THR A 30 -7.68 -30.11 1.90
C THR A 30 -8.12 -28.80 2.55
N LYS A 31 -8.41 -28.78 3.86
CA LYS A 31 -8.78 -27.57 4.61
C LYS A 31 -7.64 -26.57 4.67
N LEU A 32 -6.41 -27.04 4.87
CA LEU A 32 -5.21 -26.19 4.86
C LEU A 32 -5.07 -25.46 3.52
N ILE A 33 -5.18 -26.18 2.40
CA ILE A 33 -4.97 -25.65 1.05
C ILE A 33 -6.18 -24.83 0.58
N ALA A 34 -7.38 -25.42 0.58
CA ALA A 34 -8.60 -24.78 0.09
C ALA A 34 -9.03 -23.59 0.96
N GLY A 35 -8.84 -23.70 2.27
CA GLY A 35 -9.09 -22.62 3.23
C GLY A 35 -8.00 -21.55 3.26
N LYS A 36 -6.89 -21.72 2.52
CA LYS A 36 -5.72 -20.82 2.54
C LYS A 36 -5.25 -20.52 3.97
N ILE A 37 -5.25 -21.54 4.83
CA ILE A 37 -4.91 -21.38 6.24
C ILE A 37 -3.41 -21.08 6.35
N ILE A 38 -3.08 -19.97 7.01
CA ILE A 38 -1.69 -19.60 7.33
C ILE A 38 -1.35 -20.26 8.68
N PRO A 39 -0.36 -21.19 8.74
CA PRO A 39 0.03 -21.81 9.99
C PRO A 39 0.58 -20.77 10.97
N ALA A 40 0.13 -20.84 12.22
CA ALA A 40 0.56 -19.93 13.28
C ALA A 40 0.74 -20.69 14.60
N ILE A 41 1.74 -20.28 15.38
CA ILE A 41 2.01 -20.79 16.72
C ILE A 41 2.46 -19.65 17.62
N ALA A 42 2.06 -19.70 18.90
CA ALA A 42 2.28 -18.61 19.85
C ALA A 42 3.78 -18.30 20.10
N THR A 43 4.67 -19.26 19.93
CA THR A 43 6.12 -19.08 20.11
C THR A 43 6.69 -18.08 19.11
N THR A 44 6.37 -18.19 17.82
CA THR A 44 6.81 -17.23 16.80
C THR A 44 6.15 -15.86 17.01
N THR A 45 4.86 -15.83 17.36
CA THR A 45 4.13 -14.56 17.61
C THR A 45 4.72 -13.79 18.78
N SER A 46 4.94 -14.45 19.92
CA SER A 46 5.53 -13.81 21.12
C SER A 46 6.94 -13.30 20.86
N LEU A 47 7.76 -14.06 20.13
CA LEU A 47 9.10 -13.67 19.74
C LEU A 47 9.11 -12.42 18.85
N VAL A 48 8.33 -12.44 17.75
CA VAL A 48 8.27 -11.30 16.82
C VAL A 48 7.72 -10.06 17.53
N THR A 49 6.73 -10.22 18.40
CA THR A 49 6.18 -9.12 19.20
C THR A 49 7.24 -8.52 20.13
N GLY A 50 8.02 -9.38 20.80
CA GLY A 50 9.15 -8.93 21.63
C GLY A 50 10.15 -8.08 20.85
N LEU A 51 10.52 -8.51 19.64
CA LEU A 51 11.43 -7.75 18.77
C LEU A 51 10.84 -6.40 18.34
N VAL A 52 9.55 -6.35 18.00
CA VAL A 52 8.86 -5.09 17.66
C VAL A 52 8.86 -4.11 18.84
N CYS A 53 8.62 -4.59 20.06
CA CYS A 53 8.68 -3.75 21.27
C CYS A 53 10.08 -3.15 21.50
N LEU A 54 11.15 -3.86 21.12
CA LEU A 54 12.51 -3.31 21.18
C LEU A 54 12.71 -2.15 20.19
N GLU A 55 12.18 -2.26 18.98
CA GLU A 55 12.21 -1.16 18.00
C GLU A 55 11.34 0.04 18.44
N LEU A 56 10.24 -0.23 19.14
CA LEU A 56 9.38 0.82 19.71
C LEU A 56 10.13 1.72 20.70
N TYR A 57 11.01 1.16 21.53
CA TYR A 57 11.84 1.97 22.43
C TYR A 57 12.78 2.92 21.67
N LYS A 58 13.35 2.46 20.55
CA LYS A 58 14.23 3.28 19.71
C LYS A 58 13.45 4.44 19.08
N LEU A 59 12.23 4.18 18.62
CA LEU A 59 11.34 5.20 18.10
C LEU A 59 10.99 6.24 19.18
N ALA A 60 10.61 5.81 20.39
CA ALA A 60 10.28 6.70 21.50
C ALA A 60 11.47 7.58 21.94
N GLN A 61 12.71 7.10 21.75
CA GLN A 61 13.94 7.85 22.04
C GLN A 61 14.42 8.71 20.87
N GLY A 62 13.73 8.71 19.73
CA GLY A 62 14.15 9.48 18.54
C GLY A 62 15.49 9.01 17.96
N LYS A 63 15.77 7.69 18.00
CA LYS A 63 17.02 7.14 17.47
C LYS A 63 17.09 7.26 15.95
N GLY A 64 18.33 7.36 15.45
CA GLY A 64 18.63 7.37 14.02
C GLY A 64 18.35 6.02 13.35
N MET A 65 18.24 6.06 12.03
CA MET A 65 17.94 4.91 11.18
C MET A 65 18.99 3.78 11.28
N ASP A 66 20.26 4.13 11.51
CA ASP A 66 21.39 3.24 11.72
C ASP A 66 21.21 2.31 12.94
N GLN A 67 20.42 2.75 13.92
CA GLN A 67 20.15 1.99 15.15
C GLN A 67 18.94 1.06 15.02
N HIS A 68 18.10 1.24 14.00
CA HIS A 68 16.98 0.38 13.72
C HIS A 68 17.43 -0.94 13.08
N LYS A 69 16.69 -2.02 13.36
CA LYS A 69 16.99 -3.35 12.80
C LYS A 69 15.71 -4.03 12.31
N ASN A 70 15.75 -4.48 11.07
CA ASN A 70 14.79 -5.45 10.55
C ASN A 70 15.20 -6.84 11.03
N GLY A 71 14.28 -7.55 11.69
CA GLY A 71 14.51 -8.91 12.19
C GLY A 71 13.90 -9.97 11.26
N PHE A 72 14.69 -11.01 10.95
CA PHE A 72 14.27 -12.19 10.21
C PHE A 72 14.50 -13.42 11.09
N VAL A 73 13.47 -14.23 11.29
CA VAL A 73 13.53 -15.35 12.24
C VAL A 73 12.95 -16.61 11.61
N ASN A 74 13.65 -17.73 11.77
CA ASN A 74 13.13 -19.06 11.47
C ASN A 74 13.48 -20.01 12.63
N LEU A 75 12.50 -20.28 13.48
CA LEU A 75 12.66 -21.12 14.68
C LEU A 75 12.82 -22.61 14.38
N ALA A 76 12.53 -23.07 13.16
CA ALA A 76 12.80 -24.46 12.77
C ALA A 76 14.31 -24.71 12.58
N LEU A 77 15.07 -23.67 12.19
CA LEU A 77 16.53 -23.71 11.99
C LEU A 77 17.31 -22.96 13.08
N PRO A 78 16.67 -22.62 14.20
CA PRO A 78 17.05 -21.50 15.09
C PRO A 78 17.79 -20.31 14.43
N PHE A 79 17.33 -19.84 13.27
CA PHE A 79 17.97 -18.75 12.55
C PHE A 79 17.44 -17.38 12.99
N PHE A 80 18.36 -16.45 13.24
CA PHE A 80 18.10 -15.04 13.56
C PHE A 80 19.01 -14.16 12.72
N GLY A 81 18.42 -13.36 11.83
CA GLY A 81 19.12 -12.39 11.00
C GLY A 81 18.63 -10.98 11.30
N PHE A 82 19.55 -10.03 11.42
CA PHE A 82 19.22 -8.62 11.55
C PHE A 82 19.89 -7.83 10.44
N SER A 83 19.16 -6.89 9.85
CA SER A 83 19.70 -5.96 8.86
C SER A 83 19.24 -4.55 9.16
N GLU A 84 19.99 -3.56 8.69
CA GLU A 84 19.57 -2.17 8.78
C GLU A 84 18.45 -1.90 7.76
N PRO A 85 17.47 -1.05 8.09
CA PRO A 85 16.49 -0.64 7.11
C PRO A 85 17.17 0.06 5.92
N ILE A 86 16.57 -0.07 4.75
CA ILE A 86 17.09 0.54 3.52
C ILE A 86 16.60 1.99 3.46
N PRO A 87 17.49 2.97 3.18
CA PRO A 87 17.08 4.36 3.09
C PRO A 87 16.07 4.54 1.96
N ALA A 88 15.14 5.50 2.12
CA ALA A 88 14.17 5.81 1.08
C ALA A 88 14.91 6.22 -0.21
N PRO A 89 14.60 5.62 -1.37
CA PRO A 89 15.25 6.00 -2.63
C PRO A 89 15.04 7.48 -2.91
N VAL A 90 16.15 8.21 -3.10
CA VAL A 90 16.13 9.62 -3.46
C VAL A 90 16.00 9.74 -4.98
N ARG A 91 15.02 10.49 -5.42
CA ARG A 91 14.79 10.85 -6.82
C ARG A 91 15.03 12.34 -7.00
N LYS A 92 15.43 12.73 -8.21
CA LYS A 92 15.65 14.12 -8.56
C LYS A 92 14.71 14.57 -9.65
N TYR A 93 14.17 15.76 -9.51
CA TYR A 93 13.63 16.53 -10.63
C TYR A 93 14.30 17.89 -10.60
N LYS A 94 14.87 18.32 -11.74
CA LYS A 94 15.70 19.53 -11.80
C LYS A 94 16.76 19.51 -10.67
N ASP A 95 16.79 20.55 -9.85
CA ASP A 95 17.70 20.71 -8.71
C ASP A 95 17.12 20.24 -7.37
N HIS A 96 15.91 19.68 -7.36
CA HIS A 96 15.23 19.21 -6.16
C HIS A 96 15.35 17.70 -5.99
N GLU A 97 15.66 17.30 -4.75
CA GLU A 97 15.65 15.92 -4.29
C GLU A 97 14.34 15.62 -3.55
N TRP A 98 13.74 14.48 -3.83
CA TRP A 98 12.52 14.02 -3.16
C TRP A 98 12.55 12.52 -2.91
N THR A 99 11.79 12.08 -1.91
CA THR A 99 11.65 10.67 -1.52
C THR A 99 10.17 10.29 -1.45
N LEU A 100 9.89 9.02 -1.14
CA LEU A 100 8.52 8.55 -0.88
C LEU A 100 7.76 9.39 0.17
N TRP A 101 8.49 9.99 1.12
CA TRP A 101 7.92 10.78 2.22
C TRP A 101 7.78 12.26 1.91
N SER A 102 8.26 12.70 0.73
CA SER A 102 8.13 14.07 0.27
C SER A 102 6.77 14.27 -0.41
N PHE A 103 6.08 15.34 -0.06
CA PHE A 103 4.83 15.74 -0.69
C PHE A 103 4.78 17.26 -0.81
N PHE A 104 3.99 17.75 -1.77
CA PHE A 104 3.68 19.18 -1.87
C PHE A 104 2.51 19.49 -0.94
N ASP A 105 2.76 20.30 0.08
CA ASP A 105 1.71 20.81 0.96
C ASP A 105 1.18 22.14 0.42
N ILE A 106 0.00 22.09 -0.18
CA ILE A 106 -0.62 23.25 -0.86
C ILE A 106 -2.01 23.43 -0.29
N ASP A 107 -2.31 24.62 0.21
CA ASP A 107 -3.67 24.96 0.67
C ASP A 107 -4.57 25.35 -0.51
N GLY A 108 -4.89 24.34 -1.32
CA GLY A 108 -5.50 24.51 -2.64
C GLY A 108 -7.02 24.42 -2.68
N GLN A 109 -7.74 24.37 -1.56
CA GLN A 109 -9.20 24.11 -1.58
C GLN A 109 -9.98 25.16 -2.39
N ALA A 110 -9.58 26.43 -2.27
CA ALA A 110 -10.16 27.54 -3.02
C ALA A 110 -9.43 27.83 -4.35
N MET A 111 -8.29 27.18 -4.61
CA MET A 111 -7.56 27.38 -5.85
C MET A 111 -8.30 26.75 -7.02
N THR A 112 -8.38 27.50 -8.11
CA THR A 112 -8.84 26.96 -9.40
C THR A 112 -7.77 26.06 -10.01
N LEU A 113 -8.17 25.16 -10.91
CA LEU A 113 -7.21 24.33 -11.64
C LEU A 113 -6.18 25.18 -12.40
N ALA A 114 -6.59 26.30 -13.00
CA ALA A 114 -5.65 27.21 -13.67
C ALA A 114 -4.61 27.78 -12.70
N GLN A 115 -5.03 28.23 -11.51
CA GLN A 115 -4.12 28.74 -10.49
C GLN A 115 -3.21 27.64 -9.93
N PHE A 116 -3.71 26.41 -9.80
CA PHE A 116 -2.93 25.26 -9.39
C PHE A 116 -1.81 24.95 -10.39
N LEU A 117 -2.13 24.88 -11.69
CA LEU A 117 -1.14 24.64 -12.74
C LEU A 117 -0.10 25.78 -12.80
N GLN A 118 -0.55 27.03 -12.67
CA GLN A 118 0.34 28.19 -12.65
C GLN A 118 1.25 28.19 -11.42
N HIS A 119 0.74 27.84 -10.24
CA HIS A 119 1.54 27.75 -9.01
C HIS A 119 2.68 26.74 -9.14
N PHE A 120 2.44 25.58 -9.76
CA PHE A 120 3.50 24.61 -10.03
C PHE A 120 4.55 25.12 -11.02
N GLN A 121 4.11 25.91 -12.00
CA GLN A 121 5.02 26.53 -12.96
C GLN A 121 5.86 27.66 -12.33
N ASP A 122 5.27 28.49 -11.48
CA ASP A 122 5.93 29.68 -10.92
C ASP A 122 6.87 29.32 -9.75
N GLU A 123 6.41 28.48 -8.82
CA GLU A 123 7.16 28.17 -7.58
C GLU A 123 8.13 27.00 -7.75
N TYR A 124 7.75 26.00 -8.54
CA TYR A 124 8.51 24.75 -8.68
C TYR A 124 9.13 24.57 -10.07
N ASP A 125 8.82 25.48 -11.01
CA ASP A 125 9.23 25.37 -12.41
C ASP A 125 8.81 24.01 -12.99
N LEU A 126 7.61 23.53 -12.67
CA LEU A 126 7.09 22.25 -13.11
C LEU A 126 5.89 22.42 -14.03
N GLU A 127 6.04 21.98 -15.28
CA GLU A 127 4.92 21.86 -16.20
C GLU A 127 4.11 20.60 -15.88
N VAL A 128 2.93 20.80 -15.29
CA VAL A 128 2.04 19.70 -14.89
C VAL A 128 1.28 19.18 -16.11
N THR A 129 1.65 17.99 -16.58
CA THR A 129 1.02 17.35 -17.75
C THR A 129 -0.26 16.59 -17.41
N MET A 130 -0.37 16.03 -16.20
CA MET A 130 -1.53 15.24 -15.79
C MET A 130 -1.79 15.39 -14.30
N VAL A 131 -3.07 15.56 -13.94
CA VAL A 131 -3.55 15.58 -12.56
C VAL A 131 -4.67 14.58 -12.41
N SER A 132 -4.56 13.69 -11.42
CA SER A 132 -5.56 12.68 -11.08
C SER A 132 -5.90 12.71 -9.60
N CYS A 133 -7.16 12.47 -9.27
CA CYS A 133 -7.62 12.25 -7.89
C CYS A 133 -8.25 10.86 -7.80
N GLY A 134 -7.62 9.96 -7.04
CA GLY A 134 -7.99 8.55 -7.05
C GLY A 134 -7.89 7.95 -8.45
N VAL A 135 -9.00 7.38 -8.93
CA VAL A 135 -9.09 6.80 -10.28
C VAL A 135 -9.52 7.81 -11.36
N ALA A 136 -9.89 9.04 -10.95
CA ALA A 136 -10.43 10.04 -11.85
C ALA A 136 -9.35 11.00 -12.37
N MET A 137 -9.32 11.19 -13.68
CA MET A 137 -8.44 12.15 -14.35
C MET A 137 -9.08 13.56 -14.33
N ILE A 138 -8.43 14.49 -13.63
CA ILE A 138 -8.87 15.88 -13.50
C ILE A 138 -8.37 16.70 -14.70
N HIS A 139 -7.07 16.59 -15.00
CA HIS A 139 -6.40 17.33 -16.05
C HIS A 139 -5.43 16.43 -16.83
N SER A 140 -5.31 16.66 -18.14
CA SER A 140 -4.31 16.05 -19.03
C SER A 140 -3.99 17.01 -20.17
N SER A 141 -2.70 17.21 -20.45
CA SER A 141 -2.22 18.07 -21.55
C SER A 141 -2.37 17.43 -22.94
N PHE A 142 -2.63 16.11 -23.01
CA PHE A 142 -2.76 15.36 -24.26
C PHE A 142 -4.20 15.24 -24.79
N GLY A 143 -5.18 15.84 -24.10
CA GLY A 143 -6.60 15.81 -24.47
C GLY A 143 -7.21 17.20 -24.62
N ALA A 144 -8.43 17.28 -25.15
CA ALA A 144 -9.20 18.52 -25.17
C ALA A 144 -9.52 18.95 -23.73
N VAL A 145 -8.73 19.87 -23.19
CA VAL A 145 -9.00 20.44 -21.87
C VAL A 145 -10.27 21.28 -21.97
N SER A 146 -11.36 20.82 -21.35
CA SER A 146 -12.57 21.64 -21.24
C SER A 146 -12.21 22.91 -20.47
N GLN A 147 -12.37 24.08 -21.10
CA GLN A 147 -12.13 25.37 -20.45
C GLN A 147 -12.99 25.57 -19.19
N GLU A 148 -14.10 24.83 -19.06
CA GLU A 148 -14.93 24.82 -17.86
C GLU A 148 -14.20 24.26 -16.64
N LYS A 149 -13.40 23.19 -16.82
CA LYS A 149 -12.64 22.57 -15.72
C LYS A 149 -11.52 23.49 -15.21
N MET A 150 -10.97 24.34 -16.07
CA MET A 150 -9.91 25.29 -15.69
C MET A 150 -10.37 26.33 -14.67
N LYS A 151 -11.67 26.67 -14.69
CA LYS A 151 -12.28 27.67 -13.79
C LYS A 151 -12.84 27.05 -12.50
N MET A 152 -12.97 25.73 -12.44
CA MET A 152 -13.46 25.05 -11.25
C MET A 152 -12.38 25.00 -10.16
N THR A 153 -12.82 25.04 -8.90
CA THR A 153 -11.93 24.86 -7.76
C THR A 153 -11.45 23.41 -7.67
N MET A 154 -10.30 23.16 -7.03
CA MET A 154 -9.81 21.81 -6.80
C MET A 154 -10.80 20.98 -5.96
N LYS A 155 -11.56 21.63 -5.05
CA LYS A 155 -12.65 20.99 -4.31
C LYS A 155 -13.78 20.53 -5.22
N ASP A 156 -14.29 21.44 -6.06
CA ASP A 156 -15.36 21.11 -7.02
C ASP A 156 -14.95 20.00 -7.98
N LEU A 157 -13.69 19.99 -8.42
CA LEU A 157 -13.17 18.98 -9.33
C LEU A 157 -13.10 17.61 -8.66
N ALA A 158 -12.67 17.54 -7.41
CA ALA A 158 -12.68 16.29 -6.64
C ALA A 158 -14.12 15.78 -6.41
N GLU A 159 -15.06 16.66 -6.07
CA GLU A 159 -16.45 16.28 -5.83
C GLU A 159 -17.19 15.89 -7.12
N LYS A 160 -17.06 16.67 -8.20
CA LYS A 160 -17.80 16.46 -9.45
C LYS A 160 -17.19 15.38 -10.34
N VAL A 161 -15.86 15.34 -10.44
CA VAL A 161 -15.16 14.42 -11.35
C VAL A 161 -14.76 13.14 -10.63
N ALA A 162 -14.17 13.26 -9.43
CA ALA A 162 -13.73 12.10 -8.67
C ALA A 162 -14.83 11.49 -7.79
N LYS A 163 -15.95 12.20 -7.58
CA LYS A 163 -17.05 11.77 -6.69
C LYS A 163 -16.56 11.48 -5.26
N ILE A 164 -15.52 12.19 -4.84
CA ILE A 164 -14.96 12.09 -3.50
C ILE A 164 -15.46 13.30 -2.72
N ALA A 165 -16.20 13.06 -1.63
CA ALA A 165 -16.65 14.13 -0.73
C ALA A 165 -15.46 14.65 0.07
N ILE A 166 -15.13 15.94 -0.09
CA ILE A 166 -14.09 16.58 0.70
C ILE A 166 -14.76 17.25 1.90
N GLY A 167 -14.53 16.66 3.09
CA GLY A 167 -14.91 17.29 4.36
C GLY A 167 -14.09 18.55 4.64
N GLU A 168 -14.58 19.43 5.51
CA GLU A 168 -13.81 20.56 6.02
C GLU A 168 -12.57 20.03 6.78
N LYS A 169 -11.41 20.68 6.60
CA LYS A 169 -10.18 20.36 7.35
C LYS A 169 -10.52 20.41 8.85
N ARG A 170 -10.28 19.31 9.56
CA ARG A 170 -10.26 19.28 11.04
C ARG A 170 -9.03 19.98 11.57
#